data_AF-A0A0P0WUY5-F1
#
_entry.id   AF-A0A0P0WUY5-F1
#
_cell.length_a   1.000
_cell.length_b   1.000
_cell.length_c   1.000
_cell.angle_alpha   90.00
_cell.angle_beta   90.00
_cell.angle_gamma   90.00
#
_symmetry.space_group_name_H-M   'P 1'
#
loop_
_entity.id
_entity.type
_entity.pdbx_description
1 polymer ?
#
loop_
_entity_poly.entity_id
_entity_poly.type
_entity_poly.pdbx_seq_one_letter_code
_entity_poly.pdbx_strand_id
1 'polypeptide(L)'
;MALMPCVEYATKTDVPAPPSVCCDGFKSLVEMAPICLCHGINGNIGKFMPAPIDLTRMMSLPATCGVTPPVEALTKCFTGPVPPLMPAPTPAAAPSPSPEPSA
;
A
#
# COMPACT_ATOMS: atom_id res chain seq x y z
N MET A 1 0.75 -6.36 -6.63
CA MET A 1 1.49 -6.38 -7.92
C MET A 1 1.13 -5.24 -8.87
N ALA A 2 -0.03 -4.58 -8.73
CA ALA A 2 -0.46 -3.50 -9.63
C ALA A 2 0.54 -2.34 -9.80
N LEU A 3 1.38 -2.07 -8.78
CA LEU A 3 2.39 -1.00 -8.81
C LEU A 3 3.80 -1.46 -9.20
N MET A 4 4.03 -2.75 -9.43
CA MET A 4 5.35 -3.24 -9.89
C MET A 4 5.82 -2.56 -11.19
N PRO A 5 4.94 -2.22 -12.15
CA PRO A 5 5.35 -1.46 -13.33
C PRO A 5 5.89 -0.05 -13.03
N CYS A 6 5.66 0.48 -11.82
CA CYS A 6 6.19 1.78 -11.41
C CYS A 6 7.66 1.73 -10.98
N VAL A 7 8.25 0.54 -10.78
CA VAL A 7 9.59 0.37 -10.20
C VAL A 7 10.66 1.10 -11.01
N GLU A 8 10.63 1.00 -12.34
CA GLU A 8 11.60 1.69 -13.20
C GLU A 8 11.49 3.21 -13.04
N TYR A 9 10.28 3.76 -13.04
CA TYR A 9 10.06 5.18 -12.79
C TYR A 9 10.51 5.61 -11.39
N ALA A 10 10.31 4.76 -10.39
CA ALA A 10 10.67 5.04 -9.01
C ALA A 10 12.17 4.92 -8.72
N THR A 11 12.94 4.21 -9.54
CA THR A 11 14.37 3.90 -9.28
C THR A 11 15.32 4.56 -10.26
N LYS A 12 14.85 4.94 -11.46
CA LYS A 12 15.66 5.52 -12.52
C LYS A 12 15.27 6.97 -12.80
N THR A 13 16.25 7.86 -12.71
CA THR A 13 16.05 9.30 -12.93
C THR A 13 15.92 9.67 -14.42
N ASP A 14 16.35 8.79 -15.33
CA ASP A 14 16.23 8.94 -16.78
C ASP A 14 14.86 8.52 -17.33
N VAL A 15 14.00 7.89 -16.52
CA VAL A 15 12.62 7.57 -16.89
C VAL A 15 11.73 8.78 -16.58
N PRO A 16 11.26 9.55 -17.59
CA PRO A 16 10.62 10.84 -17.36
C PRO A 16 9.18 10.72 -16.85
N ALA A 17 8.49 9.63 -17.19
CA ALA A 17 7.11 9.39 -16.83
C ALA A 17 6.86 7.91 -16.52
N PRO A 18 5.92 7.60 -15.61
CA PRO A 18 5.49 6.23 -15.37
C PRO A 18 4.76 5.65 -16.59
N PRO A 19 4.89 4.33 -16.86
CA PRO A 19 4.10 3.68 -17.91
C PRO A 19 2.60 3.71 -17.57
N SER A 20 1.72 3.70 -18.57
CA SER A 20 0.26 3.74 -18.35
C SER A 20 -0.24 2.66 -17.39
N VAL A 21 0.32 1.44 -17.48
CA VAL A 21 -0.02 0.32 -16.58
C VAL A 21 0.30 0.63 -15.11
N CYS A 22 1.38 1.37 -14.84
CA CYS A 22 1.68 1.87 -13.49
C CYS A 22 0.59 2.84 -13.02
N CYS A 23 0.20 3.79 -13.87
CA CYS A 23 -0.83 4.77 -13.53
C CYS A 23 -2.22 4.13 -13.33
N ASP A 24 -2.60 3.14 -14.13
CA ASP A 24 -3.85 2.39 -13.97
C ASP A 24 -3.86 1.65 -12.62
N GLY A 25 -2.73 1.01 -12.28
CA GLY A 25 -2.55 0.37 -10.98
C GLY A 25 -2.61 1.35 -9.81
N PHE A 26 -1.99 2.53 -9.95
CA PHE A 26 -2.02 3.59 -8.95
C PHE A 26 -3.42 4.17 -8.77
N LYS A 27 -4.13 4.43 -9.86
CA LYS A 27 -5.52 4.86 -9.84
C LYS A 27 -6.41 3.85 -9.13
N SER A 28 -6.29 2.56 -9.47
CA SER A 28 -7.05 1.49 -8.83
C SER A 28 -6.77 1.42 -7.32
N LEU A 29 -5.51 1.61 -6.90
CA LEU A 29 -5.17 1.67 -5.47
C LEU A 29 -5.83 2.86 -4.76
N VAL A 30 -5.78 4.04 -5.38
CA VAL A 30 -6.42 5.26 -4.86
C VAL A 30 -7.93 5.08 -4.71
N GLU A 31 -8.58 4.45 -5.69
CA GLU A 31 -10.03 4.24 -5.72
C GLU A 31 -10.49 3.13 -4.75
N MET A 32 -9.78 2.01 -4.71
CA MET A 32 -10.24 0.81 -3.98
C MET A 32 -9.67 0.72 -2.56
N ALA A 33 -8.45 1.20 -2.33
CA ALA A 33 -7.76 1.07 -1.06
C ALA A 33 -6.84 2.28 -0.78
N PRO A 34 -7.41 3.50 -0.66
CA PRO A 34 -6.62 4.72 -0.45
C PRO A 34 -5.77 4.66 0.83
N ILE A 35 -6.22 3.93 1.85
CA ILE A 35 -5.45 3.77 3.09
C ILE A 35 -4.12 3.04 2.88
N CYS A 36 -4.00 2.22 1.84
CA CYS A 36 -2.74 1.55 1.51
C CYS A 36 -1.64 2.54 1.10
N LEU A 37 -2.00 3.73 0.60
CA LEU A 37 -1.04 4.79 0.28
C LEU A 37 -0.30 5.28 1.53
N CYS A 38 -0.91 5.18 2.71
CA CYS A 38 -0.26 5.56 3.96
C CYS A 38 1.01 4.72 4.24
N HIS A 39 1.09 3.46 3.76
CA HIS A 39 2.31 2.66 3.88
C HIS A 39 3.45 3.18 3.01
N GLY A 40 3.12 3.78 1.86
CA GLY A 40 4.07 4.49 1.00
C GLY A 40 4.54 5.79 1.65
N ILE A 41 3.59 6.61 2.11
CA ILE A 41 3.85 7.93 2.74
C ILE A 41 4.72 7.78 3.98
N ASN A 42 4.44 6.80 4.83
CA ASN A 42 5.20 6.56 6.06
C ASN A 42 6.56 5.88 5.83
N GLY A 43 6.99 5.74 4.57
CA GLY A 43 8.39 5.44 4.22
C GLY A 43 8.80 3.96 4.27
N ASN A 44 7.87 3.01 4.45
CA ASN A 44 8.22 1.59 4.55
C ASN A 44 8.25 0.85 3.20
N ILE A 45 7.94 1.52 2.09
CA ILE A 45 7.80 0.85 0.80
C ILE A 45 9.14 0.39 0.20
N GLY A 46 10.24 1.11 0.48
CA GLY A 46 11.59 0.75 0.04
C GLY A 46 12.04 -0.62 0.52
N LYS A 47 11.53 -1.11 1.65
CA LYS A 47 11.85 -2.43 2.19
C LYS A 47 11.32 -3.59 1.33
N PHE A 48 10.30 -3.33 0.52
CA PHE A 48 9.66 -4.35 -0.32
C PHE A 48 10.14 -4.33 -1.77
N MET A 49 11.02 -3.40 -2.13
CA MET A 49 11.46 -3.22 -3.51
C MET A 49 12.90 -3.71 -3.73
N PRO A 50 13.22 -4.20 -4.95
CA PRO A 50 14.52 -4.76 -5.27
C PRO A 50 15.65 -3.72 -5.33
N ALA A 51 15.30 -2.43 -5.35
CA ALA A 51 16.22 -1.32 -5.57
C ALA A 51 15.79 -0.09 -4.75
N PRO A 52 16.73 0.81 -4.41
CA PRO A 52 16.42 2.02 -3.65
C PRO A 52 15.43 2.90 -4.42
N ILE A 53 14.36 3.26 -3.74
CA ILE A 53 13.30 4.11 -4.27
C ILE A 53 13.64 5.57 -4.11
N ASP A 54 13.49 6.34 -5.17
CA ASP A 54 13.34 7.78 -5.08
C ASP A 54 11.92 8.10 -4.59
N LEU A 55 11.82 8.41 -3.29
CA LEU A 55 10.55 8.76 -2.65
C LEU A 55 9.90 9.99 -3.30
N THR A 56 10.70 10.93 -3.81
CA THR A 56 10.20 12.12 -4.50
C THR A 56 9.43 11.72 -5.75
N ARG A 57 9.98 10.78 -6.52
CA ARG A 57 9.35 10.25 -7.73
C ARG A 57 8.08 9.47 -7.40
N MET A 58 8.08 8.66 -6.35
CA MET A 58 6.84 8.01 -5.91
C MET A 58 5.77 9.01 -5.47
N MET A 59 6.18 10.07 -4.77
CA MET A 59 5.27 11.15 -4.34
C MET A 59 4.78 12.02 -5.50
N SER A 60 5.45 12.01 -6.65
CA SER A 60 4.96 12.68 -7.87
C SER A 60 4.02 11.83 -8.71
N LEU A 61 3.75 10.57 -8.35
CA LEU A 61 2.76 9.74 -9.07
C LEU A 61 1.37 10.38 -9.19
N PRO A 62 0.78 11.00 -8.14
CA PRO A 62 -0.49 11.70 -8.26
C PRO A 62 -0.49 12.72 -9.41
N ALA A 63 0.56 13.56 -9.48
CA ALA A 63 0.67 14.60 -10.49
C ALA A 63 0.95 14.01 -11.88
N THR A 64 1.87 13.05 -11.99
CA THR A 64 2.28 12.47 -13.28
C THR A 64 1.24 11.53 -13.88
N CYS A 65 0.44 10.86 -13.05
CA CYS A 65 -0.68 10.03 -13.49
C CYS A 65 -2.01 10.79 -13.59
N GLY A 66 -2.07 12.06 -13.16
CA GLY A 66 -3.32 12.83 -13.14
C GLY A 66 -4.38 12.26 -12.20
N VAL A 67 -3.96 11.67 -11.08
CA VAL A 67 -4.84 11.05 -10.09
C VAL A 67 -4.88 11.90 -8.84
N THR A 68 -6.09 12.30 -8.42
CA THR A 68 -6.30 13.06 -7.19
C THR A 68 -6.64 12.11 -6.04
N PRO A 69 -5.72 11.87 -5.09
CA PRO A 69 -6.02 11.02 -3.96
C PRO A 69 -7.05 11.67 -3.02
N PRO A 70 -7.93 10.89 -2.38
CA PRO A 70 -8.92 11.42 -1.45
C PRO A 70 -8.23 11.91 -0.17
N VAL A 71 -8.00 13.23 -0.09
CA VAL A 71 -7.23 13.85 0.99
C VAL A 71 -7.85 13.56 2.37
N GLU A 72 -9.18 13.54 2.50
CA GLU A 72 -9.87 13.19 3.74
C GLU A 72 -9.66 11.74 4.20
N ALA A 73 -9.35 10.82 3.27
CA ALA A 73 -8.94 9.47 3.63
C ALA A 73 -7.47 9.46 4.08
N LEU A 74 -6.61 10.24 3.41
CA LEU A 74 -5.17 10.31 3.71
C LEU A 74 -4.84 11.09 4.99
N THR A 75 -5.70 11.98 5.47
CA THR A 75 -5.51 12.57 6.82
C THR A 75 -5.40 11.49 7.90
N LYS A 76 -6.06 10.34 7.71
CA LYS A 76 -5.97 9.19 8.62
C LYS A 76 -4.59 8.55 8.66
N CYS A 77 -3.73 8.79 7.67
CA CYS A 77 -2.33 8.35 7.70
C CYS A 77 -1.55 8.99 8.86
N PHE A 78 -2.00 10.15 9.36
CA PHE A 78 -1.30 10.96 10.36
C PHE A 78 -1.99 10.97 11.73
N THR A 79 -3.23 10.50 11.83
CA THR A 79 -4.00 10.50 13.10
C THR A 79 -3.82 9.23 13.93
N GLY A 80 -3.08 8.24 13.45
CA GLY A 80 -2.91 6.97 14.15
C GLY A 80 -2.07 5.96 13.37
N PRO A 81 -1.85 4.77 13.93
CA PRO A 81 -1.15 3.70 13.22
C PRO A 81 -1.93 3.28 11.98
N VAL A 82 -1.22 3.15 10.86
CA VAL A 82 -1.79 2.60 9.62
C VAL A 82 -2.11 1.12 9.84
N PRO A 83 -3.32 0.65 9.46
CA PRO A 83 -3.67 -0.76 9.57
C PRO A 83 -2.62 -1.66 8.89
N PRO A 84 -2.28 -2.84 9.45
CA PRO A 84 -1.33 -3.73 8.81
C PRO A 84 -1.84 -4.20 7.44
N LEU A 85 -0.92 -4.35 6.48
CA LEU A 85 -1.22 -4.83 5.11
C LEU A 85 -1.72 -6.28 5.08
N MET A 86 -1.29 -7.08 6.04
CA MET A 86 -1.69 -8.47 6.19
C MET A 86 -2.63 -8.60 7.39
N PRO A 87 -3.72 -9.39 7.29
CA PRO A 87 -4.46 -9.79 8.47
C PRO A 87 -3.50 -10.44 9.47
N ALA A 88 -3.64 -10.10 10.76
CA ALA A 88 -2.96 -10.86 11.79
C ALA A 88 -3.37 -12.34 11.67
N PRO A 89 -2.44 -13.29 11.85
CA PRO A 89 -2.80 -14.70 11.88
C PRO A 89 -3.89 -14.88 12.94
N THR A 90 -5.09 -15.27 12.50
CA THR A 90 -6.17 -15.62 13.43
C THR A 90 -5.63 -16.75 14.29
N PRO A 91 -5.61 -16.61 15.63
CA PRO A 91 -5.22 -17.72 16.49
C PRO A 91 -6.12 -18.89 16.14
N ALA A 92 -5.53 -20.00 15.68
CA ALA A 92 -6.27 -21.21 15.36
C ALA A 92 -7.19 -21.51 16.56
N ALA A 93 -8.50 -21.45 16.32
CA ALA A 93 -9.50 -21.68 17.35
C ALA A 93 -9.17 -23.00 18.05
N ALA A 94 -8.78 -22.91 19.33
CA ALA A 94 -8.53 -24.09 20.14
C ALA A 94 -9.80 -24.96 20.11
N PRO A 95 -9.68 -26.27 19.87
CA PRO A 95 -10.83 -27.17 19.87
C PRO A 95 -11.56 -27.04 21.21
N SER A 96 -12.85 -26.69 21.16
CA SER A 96 -13.68 -26.52 22.36
C SER A 96 -13.62 -27.78 23.22
N PRO A 97 -13.44 -27.64 24.56
CA PRO A 97 -13.50 -28.78 25.46
C PRO A 97 -14.91 -29.37 25.41
N SER A 98 -14.98 -30.66 25.07
CA SER A 98 -16.21 -31.45 25.07
C SER A 98 -16.80 -31.47 26.49
N PRO A 99 -18.11 -31.23 26.67
CA PRO A 99 -18.73 -31.25 27.99
C PRO A 99 -18.72 -32.66 28.56
N GLU A 100 -18.06 -32.81 29.71
CA GLU A 100 -18.09 -34.00 30.54
C GLU A 100 -19.49 -34.15 31.16
N PRO A 101 -20.20 -35.27 30.99
CA PRO A 101 -21.54 -35.45 31.53
C PRO A 101 -21.47 -35.83 33.01
N SER A 102 -21.97 -34.94 33.86
CA SER A 102 -22.26 -35.21 35.27
C SER A 102 -23.55 -36.03 35.40
N ALA A 103 -23.45 -37.30 35.82
CA ALA A 103 -24.49 -38.03 36.54
C ALA A 103 -23.92 -39.30 37.21
#